data_AF-A0A347TII1-F1
#
_entry.id   AF-A0A347TII1-F1
#
_cell.length_a   1.000
_cell.length_b   1.000
_cell.length_c   1.000
_cell.angle_alpha   90.00
_cell.angle_beta   90.00
_cell.angle_gamma   90.00
#
_symmetry.space_group_name_H-M   'P 1'
#
loop_
_entity.id
_entity.type
_entity.pdbx_description
1 polymer ?
#
loop_
_entity_poly.entity_id
_entity_poly.type
_entity_poly.pdbx_seq_one_letter_code
_entity_poly.pdbx_strand_id
1 'polypeptide(L)'
;MINEKRLLNEANSYFLNKEYDKALFLYSQLSSLFSTKKEYKVYAIFCDIASEDEQKALTLYDYFSAASLEDMEAAISYVEEVVNAYDGDIDKMMEMLKDITETGVDSLDAIKYDDFKKLVDSRGSFRVAFEDIMFSTKVAIESKEDFFDFVSKLIDNGFNTTAYSYLDGFNEYFTYDKEIEELYKKLEEKKIANNHK
;
A
#
# COMPACT_ATOMS: atom_id res chain seq x y z
N MET A 1 3.79 31.45 -4.70
CA MET A 1 2.50 30.78 -4.41
C MET A 1 2.83 29.32 -4.09
N ILE A 2 2.48 28.83 -2.92
CA ILE A 2 2.79 27.44 -2.52
C ILE A 2 1.91 26.52 -3.37
N ASN A 3 2.51 25.50 -3.98
CA ASN A 3 1.80 24.52 -4.78
C ASN A 3 1.34 23.37 -3.88
N GLU A 4 0.08 23.44 -3.44
CA GLU A 4 -0.58 22.46 -2.56
C GLU A 4 -0.39 21.03 -3.05
N LYS A 5 -0.69 20.75 -4.32
CA LYS A 5 -0.58 19.42 -4.92
C LYS A 5 0.85 18.89 -4.91
N ARG A 6 1.84 19.76 -5.17
CA ARG A 6 3.26 19.38 -5.11
C ARG A 6 3.65 18.98 -3.68
N LEU A 7 3.23 19.78 -2.69
CA LEU A 7 3.56 19.56 -1.29
C LEU A 7 2.90 18.29 -0.74
N LEU A 8 1.64 18.03 -1.11
CA LEU A 8 0.93 16.81 -0.78
C LEU A 8 1.59 15.57 -1.39
N ASN A 9 1.92 15.61 -2.69
CA ASN A 9 2.62 14.50 -3.35
C ASN A 9 3.98 14.21 -2.70
N GLU A 10 4.71 15.25 -2.31
CA GLU A 10 5.99 15.13 -1.61
C GLU A 10 5.81 14.50 -0.22
N ALA A 11 4.78 14.90 0.53
CA ALA A 11 4.44 14.31 1.83
C ALA A 11 4.04 12.82 1.72
N ASN A 12 3.17 12.50 0.76
CA ASN A 12 2.77 11.13 0.45
C ASN A 12 3.97 10.26 0.08
N SER A 13 4.90 10.78 -0.73
CA SER A 13 6.12 10.07 -1.08
C SER A 13 6.98 9.78 0.15
N TYR A 14 7.15 10.73 1.07
CA TYR A 14 7.89 10.48 2.31
C TYR A 14 7.20 9.44 3.18
N PHE A 15 5.88 9.48 3.31
CA PHE A 15 5.12 8.52 4.09
C PHE A 15 5.31 7.10 3.56
N LEU A 16 5.14 6.90 2.25
CA LEU A 16 5.31 5.60 1.60
C LEU A 16 6.75 5.09 1.63
N ASN A 17 7.73 6.00 1.66
CA ASN A 17 9.14 5.67 1.86
C ASN A 17 9.50 5.44 3.34
N LYS A 18 8.51 5.45 4.24
CA LYS A 18 8.68 5.27 5.69
C LYS A 18 9.48 6.38 6.38
N GLU A 19 9.57 7.54 5.75
CA GLU A 19 10.20 8.75 6.28
C GLU A 19 9.16 9.58 7.05
N TYR A 20 8.55 9.00 8.08
CA TYR A 20 7.35 9.53 8.76
C TYR A 20 7.56 10.92 9.37
N ASP A 21 8.75 11.21 9.93
CA ASP A 21 9.04 12.55 10.46
C ASP A 21 8.98 13.65 9.39
N LYS A 22 9.49 13.34 8.18
CA LYS A 22 9.45 14.26 7.04
C LYS A 22 8.03 14.40 6.51
N ALA A 23 7.31 13.29 6.41
CA ALA A 23 5.91 13.29 6.01
C ALA A 23 5.05 14.11 6.98
N LEU A 24 5.17 13.87 8.28
CA LEU A 24 4.47 14.58 9.36
C LEU A 24 4.71 16.09 9.29
N PHE A 25 5.96 16.51 9.06
CA PHE A 25 6.29 17.91 8.92
C PHE A 25 5.56 18.56 7.74
N LEU A 26 5.51 17.89 6.58
CA LEU A 26 4.82 18.42 5.40
C LEU A 26 3.30 18.38 5.54
N TYR A 27 2.72 17.32 6.11
CA TYR A 27 1.28 17.25 6.40
C TYR A 27 0.86 18.30 7.42
N SER A 28 1.67 18.56 8.45
CA SER A 28 1.42 19.63 9.42
C SER A 28 1.42 21.01 8.76
N GLN A 29 2.34 21.24 7.81
CA GLN A 29 2.33 22.47 7.00
C GLN A 29 1.08 22.57 6.13
N LEU A 30 0.69 21.49 5.44
CA LEU A 30 -0.54 21.46 4.64
C LEU A 30 -1.78 21.77 5.50
N SER A 31 -1.90 21.13 6.65
CA SER A 31 -2.99 21.36 7.62
C SER A 31 -3.03 22.80 8.12
N SER A 32 -1.86 23.42 8.35
CA SER A 32 -1.77 24.83 8.76
C SER A 32 -2.14 25.80 7.64
N LEU A 33 -1.69 25.54 6.41
CA LEU A 33 -1.89 26.42 5.25
C LEU A 33 -3.31 26.30 4.67
N PHE A 34 -3.93 25.13 4.79
CA PHE A 34 -5.23 24.80 4.22
C PHE A 34 -6.18 24.29 5.31
N SER A 35 -6.44 25.14 6.31
CA SER A 35 -7.17 24.76 7.54
C SER A 35 -8.61 24.27 7.32
N THR A 36 -9.21 24.52 6.15
CA THR A 36 -10.54 24.01 5.77
C THR A 36 -10.51 22.56 5.27
N LYS A 37 -9.32 22.05 4.91
CA LYS A 37 -9.10 20.70 4.38
C LYS A 37 -8.69 19.76 5.51
N LYS A 38 -9.68 19.08 6.08
CA LYS A 38 -9.53 18.22 7.26
C LYS A 38 -8.67 16.99 6.96
N GLU A 39 -8.60 16.54 5.72
CA GLU A 39 -7.83 15.37 5.29
C GLU A 39 -6.32 15.50 5.61
N TYR A 40 -5.79 16.73 5.64
CA TYR A 40 -4.38 16.96 5.97
C TYR A 40 -4.06 16.65 7.44
N LYS A 41 -5.04 16.74 8.33
CA LYS A 41 -4.88 16.29 9.73
C LYS A 41 -4.87 14.78 9.81
N VAL A 42 -5.71 14.10 9.02
CA VAL A 42 -5.77 12.64 8.94
C VAL A 42 -4.42 12.07 8.50
N TYR A 43 -3.80 12.64 7.47
CA TYR A 43 -2.46 12.21 7.04
C TYR A 43 -1.36 12.41 8.09
N ALA A 44 -1.45 13.48 8.89
CA ALA A 44 -0.53 13.69 10.02
C ALA A 44 -0.73 12.62 11.11
N ILE A 45 -1.98 12.23 11.40
CA ILE A 45 -2.31 11.17 12.36
C ILE A 45 -1.71 9.83 11.93
N PHE A 46 -1.72 9.49 10.64
CA PHE A 46 -1.07 8.26 10.17
C PHE A 46 0.43 8.23 10.47
N CYS A 47 1.12 9.37 10.40
CA CYS A 47 2.54 9.43 10.75
C CYS A 47 2.76 9.17 12.25
N ASP A 48 1.85 9.65 13.09
CA ASP A 48 1.88 9.42 14.53
C ASP A 48 1.63 7.94 14.86
N ILE A 49 0.58 7.34 14.27
CA ILE A 49 0.33 5.89 14.39
C ILE A 49 1.53 5.09 13.91
N ALA A 50 2.18 5.50 12.81
CA ALA A 50 3.32 4.77 12.26
C ALA A 50 4.53 4.72 13.22
N SER A 51 4.64 5.67 14.15
CA SER A 51 5.68 5.67 15.18
C SER A 51 5.48 4.57 16.23
N GLU A 52 4.24 4.08 16.39
CA GLU A 52 3.86 3.01 17.32
C GLU A 52 3.62 1.67 16.61
N ASP A 53 2.88 1.70 15.50
CA ASP A 53 2.49 0.56 14.67
C ASP A 53 2.49 0.96 13.18
N GLU A 54 3.63 0.73 12.53
CA GLU A 54 3.84 1.01 11.10
C GLU A 54 2.84 0.29 10.19
N GLN A 55 2.56 -0.99 10.47
CA GLN A 55 1.71 -1.80 9.59
C GLN A 55 0.26 -1.30 9.63
N LYS A 56 -0.23 -0.94 10.81
CA LYS A 56 -1.55 -0.34 10.99
C LYS A 56 -1.65 1.02 10.29
N ALA A 57 -0.64 1.87 10.43
CA ALA A 57 -0.63 3.18 9.78
C ALA A 57 -0.69 3.07 8.26
N LEU A 58 0.08 2.14 7.67
CA LEU A 58 0.04 1.87 6.23
C LEU A 58 -1.34 1.36 5.79
N THR A 59 -1.94 0.45 6.57
CA THR A 59 -3.27 -0.10 6.27
C THR A 59 -4.36 0.98 6.29
N LEU A 60 -4.34 1.86 7.29
CA LEU A 60 -5.29 2.98 7.39
C LEU A 60 -5.05 4.03 6.31
N TYR A 61 -3.79 4.28 5.95
CA TYR A 61 -3.44 5.16 4.85
C TYR A 61 -3.97 4.64 3.51
N ASP A 62 -3.81 3.34 3.23
CA ASP A 62 -4.31 2.71 2.01
C ASP A 62 -5.84 2.76 1.93
N TYR A 63 -6.51 2.40 3.03
CA TYR A 63 -7.97 2.54 3.14
C TYR A 63 -8.43 3.97 2.87
N PHE A 64 -7.85 4.95 3.58
CA PHE A 64 -8.25 6.34 3.46
C PHE A 64 -7.99 6.89 2.06
N SER A 65 -6.88 6.50 1.43
CA SER A 65 -6.54 6.90 0.06
C SER A 65 -7.55 6.38 -0.95
N ALA A 66 -8.11 5.19 -0.76
CA ALA A 66 -9.18 4.65 -1.60
C ALA A 66 -10.54 5.29 -1.29
N ALA A 67 -10.96 5.26 -0.01
CA ALA A 67 -12.29 5.72 0.42
C ALA A 67 -12.50 7.22 0.16
N SER A 68 -11.44 8.04 0.29
CA SER A 68 -11.53 9.49 0.08
C SER A 68 -11.78 9.90 -1.37
N LEU A 69 -11.57 9.00 -2.35
CA LEU A 69 -11.94 9.23 -3.75
C LEU A 69 -13.45 9.16 -3.98
N GLU A 70 -14.15 8.35 -3.17
CA GLU A 70 -15.60 8.17 -3.24
C GLU A 70 -16.33 9.20 -2.37
N ASP A 71 -15.96 9.25 -1.08
CA ASP A 71 -16.54 10.18 -0.11
C ASP A 71 -15.50 10.57 0.95
N MET A 72 -14.96 11.78 0.81
CA MET A 72 -13.93 12.30 1.70
C MET A 72 -14.41 12.53 3.14
N GLU A 73 -15.64 13.00 3.37
CA GLU A 73 -16.12 13.24 4.74
C GLU A 73 -16.40 11.91 5.45
N ALA A 74 -16.96 10.91 4.74
CA ALA A 74 -17.13 9.56 5.30
C ALA A 74 -15.78 8.89 5.63
N ALA A 75 -14.79 8.99 4.73
CA ALA A 75 -13.45 8.45 4.96
C ALA A 75 -12.76 9.11 6.15
N ILE A 76 -12.89 10.44 6.30
CA ILE A 76 -12.37 11.18 7.46
C ILE A 76 -13.06 10.70 8.74
N SER A 77 -14.40 10.63 8.76
CA SER A 77 -15.17 10.19 9.92
C SER A 77 -14.77 8.80 10.38
N TYR A 78 -14.57 7.86 9.43
CA TYR A 78 -14.15 6.50 9.75
C TYR A 78 -12.78 6.48 10.41
N VAL A 79 -11.79 7.19 9.85
CA VAL A 79 -10.44 7.22 10.45
C VAL A 79 -10.49 7.87 11.84
N GLU A 80 -11.26 8.95 12.01
CA GLU A 80 -11.47 9.57 13.32
C GLU A 80 -12.10 8.58 14.31
N GLU A 81 -13.07 7.76 13.90
CA GLU A 81 -13.65 6.71 14.75
C GLU A 81 -12.64 5.62 15.13
N VAL A 82 -11.83 5.16 14.18
CA VAL A 82 -10.77 4.15 14.44
C VAL A 82 -9.71 4.70 15.41
N VAL A 83 -9.32 5.96 15.23
CA VAL A 83 -8.34 6.64 16.10
C VAL A 83 -8.94 6.90 17.48
N ASN A 84 -10.21 7.32 17.57
CA ASN A 84 -10.88 7.49 18.86
C ASN A 84 -11.10 6.16 19.59
N ALA A 85 -11.29 5.05 18.87
CA ALA A 85 -11.33 3.71 19.45
C ALA A 85 -9.95 3.23 19.94
N TYR A 86 -8.86 3.71 19.32
CA TYR A 86 -7.49 3.41 19.72
C TYR A 86 -7.17 3.93 21.14
N ASP A 87 -7.81 5.02 21.57
CA ASP A 87 -7.69 5.57 22.92
C ASP A 87 -8.49 4.78 23.99
N GLY A 88 -9.17 3.67 23.64
CA GLY A 88 -10.02 2.96 24.61
C GLY A 88 -10.41 1.50 24.40
N ASP A 89 -10.28 0.88 23.22
CA ASP A 89 -10.73 -0.52 23.04
C ASP A 89 -10.08 -1.22 21.81
N ILE A 90 -8.99 -1.96 22.05
CA ILE A 90 -8.17 -2.65 21.02
C ILE A 90 -8.96 -3.75 20.27
N ASP A 91 -9.89 -4.42 20.95
CA ASP A 91 -10.63 -5.55 20.37
C ASP A 91 -11.66 -5.10 19.32
N LYS A 92 -12.32 -3.97 19.55
CA LYS A 92 -13.27 -3.36 18.61
C LYS A 92 -12.59 -2.84 17.34
N MET A 93 -11.35 -2.36 17.50
CA MET A 93 -10.50 -1.93 16.39
C MET A 93 -10.11 -3.12 15.49
N MET A 94 -9.74 -4.27 16.08
CA MET A 94 -9.38 -5.47 15.32
C MET A 94 -10.57 -6.03 14.53
N GLU A 95 -11.79 -5.93 15.07
CA GLU A 95 -13.02 -6.35 14.39
C GLU A 95 -13.34 -5.44 13.18
N MET A 96 -13.20 -4.12 13.33
CA MET A 96 -13.40 -3.15 12.24
C MET A 96 -12.33 -3.24 11.14
N LEU A 97 -11.07 -3.53 11.50
CA LEU A 97 -10.00 -3.78 10.52
C LEU A 97 -10.20 -5.09 9.76
N LYS A 98 -10.77 -6.11 10.41
CA LYS A 98 -11.11 -7.37 9.76
C LYS A 98 -12.19 -7.16 8.69
N ASP A 99 -13.21 -6.35 8.99
CA ASP A 99 -14.23 -5.97 8.01
C ASP A 99 -13.61 -5.24 6.78
N ILE A 100 -12.54 -4.45 6.96
CA ILE A 100 -11.80 -3.82 5.84
C ILE A 100 -11.11 -4.85 4.96
N THR A 101 -10.47 -5.87 5.54
CA THR A 101 -9.81 -6.94 4.76
C THR A 101 -10.80 -7.77 3.95
N GLU A 102 -12.05 -7.86 4.40
CA GLU A 102 -13.11 -8.59 3.69
C GLU A 102 -13.85 -7.71 2.67
N THR A 103 -14.04 -6.40 2.94
CA THR A 103 -14.76 -5.48 2.02
C THR A 103 -13.87 -4.81 0.97
N GLY A 104 -12.57 -4.62 1.22
CA GLY A 104 -11.60 -4.14 0.22
C GLY A 104 -11.29 -5.16 -0.88
N VAL A 105 -11.85 -6.38 -0.76
CA VAL A 105 -11.67 -7.42 -1.78
C VAL A 105 -12.55 -7.19 -3.00
N ASP A 106 -13.69 -6.50 -2.83
CA ASP A 106 -14.76 -6.41 -3.83
C ASP A 106 -14.74 -5.13 -4.71
N SER A 107 -13.90 -4.13 -4.41
CA SER A 107 -13.92 -2.82 -5.12
C SER A 107 -12.79 -2.59 -6.13
N LEU A 108 -11.78 -3.46 -6.20
CA LEU A 108 -10.69 -3.32 -7.16
C LEU A 108 -11.06 -4.00 -8.48
N ASP A 109 -11.01 -3.26 -9.59
CA ASP A 109 -11.17 -3.83 -10.92
C ASP A 109 -10.13 -4.95 -11.12
N ALA A 110 -10.54 -6.11 -11.64
CA ALA A 110 -9.62 -7.21 -11.89
C ALA A 110 -9.15 -7.18 -13.36
N ILE A 111 -7.83 -7.12 -13.57
CA ILE A 111 -7.22 -7.33 -14.88
C ILE A 111 -6.59 -8.72 -14.92
N LYS A 112 -6.83 -9.49 -15.98
CA LYS A 112 -6.15 -10.77 -16.17
C LYS A 112 -4.65 -10.55 -16.35
N TYR A 113 -3.82 -11.47 -15.86
CA TYR A 113 -2.38 -11.35 -16.01
C TYR A 113 -1.91 -11.22 -17.48
N ASP A 114 -2.59 -11.89 -18.41
CA ASP A 114 -2.32 -11.73 -19.85
C ASP A 114 -2.59 -10.32 -20.37
N ASP A 115 -3.64 -9.66 -19.87
CA ASP A 115 -3.95 -8.29 -20.25
C ASP A 115 -3.00 -7.30 -19.57
N PHE A 116 -2.55 -7.60 -18.36
CA PHE A 116 -1.46 -6.87 -17.73
C PHE A 116 -0.14 -7.01 -18.51
N LYS A 117 0.21 -8.19 -19.02
CA LYS A 117 1.39 -8.35 -19.89
C LYS A 117 1.32 -7.46 -21.15
N LYS A 118 0.14 -7.34 -21.78
CA LYS A 118 -0.06 -6.39 -22.90
C LYS A 118 0.11 -4.93 -22.47
N LEU A 119 -0.33 -4.59 -21.26
CA LEU A 119 -0.09 -3.25 -20.68
C LEU A 119 1.40 -3.00 -20.48
N VAL A 120 2.15 -3.98 -19.98
CA VAL A 120 3.61 -3.91 -19.84
C VAL A 120 4.28 -3.62 -21.18
N ASP A 121 3.87 -4.32 -22.25
CA ASP A 121 4.40 -4.11 -23.60
C ASP A 121 4.09 -2.69 -24.12
N SER A 122 2.86 -2.20 -23.87
CA SER A 122 2.41 -0.86 -24.26
C SER A 122 3.15 0.26 -23.53
N ARG A 123 3.42 0.07 -22.22
CA ARG A 123 4.12 1.05 -21.37
C ARG A 123 5.64 0.93 -21.44
N GLY A 124 6.15 -0.13 -22.04
CA GLY A 124 7.58 -0.38 -22.26
C GLY A 124 8.35 -0.94 -21.06
N SER A 125 7.73 -1.05 -19.87
CA SER A 125 8.35 -1.72 -18.72
C SER A 125 7.33 -2.21 -17.70
N PHE A 126 7.67 -3.29 -17.00
CA PHE A 126 6.84 -3.85 -15.93
C PHE A 126 6.62 -2.84 -14.82
N ARG A 127 7.69 -2.15 -14.41
CA ARG A 127 7.64 -1.16 -13.33
C ARG A 127 6.62 -0.06 -13.60
N VAL A 128 6.67 0.57 -14.77
CA VAL A 128 5.76 1.66 -15.14
C VAL A 128 4.32 1.16 -15.23
N ALA A 129 4.10 0.01 -15.89
CA ALA A 129 2.76 -0.57 -16.01
C ALA A 129 2.18 -0.99 -14.65
N PHE A 130 3.01 -1.50 -13.73
CA PHE A 130 2.58 -1.90 -12.41
C PHE A 130 2.27 -0.69 -11.53
N GLU A 131 3.12 0.34 -11.51
CA GLU A 131 2.87 1.61 -10.79
C GLU A 131 1.57 2.28 -11.25
N ASP A 132 1.22 2.17 -12.54
CA ASP A 132 -0.02 2.71 -13.10
C ASP A 132 -1.30 2.02 -12.56
N ILE A 133 -1.23 0.76 -12.14
CA ILE A 133 -2.42 -0.05 -11.80
C ILE A 133 -2.46 -0.57 -10.36
N MET A 134 -1.32 -0.61 -9.67
CA MET A 134 -1.16 -1.33 -8.40
C MET A 134 -2.07 -0.84 -7.26
N PHE A 135 -2.64 0.36 -7.40
CA PHE A 135 -3.54 0.97 -6.41
C PHE A 135 -5.03 0.82 -6.75
N SER A 136 -5.37 0.55 -8.02
CA SER A 136 -6.75 0.57 -8.50
C SER A 136 -7.21 -0.77 -9.08
N THR A 137 -6.28 -1.69 -9.33
CA THR A 137 -6.57 -2.89 -10.11
C THR A 137 -5.83 -4.09 -9.57
N LYS A 138 -6.55 -5.20 -9.35
CA LYS A 138 -5.94 -6.49 -8.99
C LYS A 138 -5.53 -7.24 -10.25
N VAL A 139 -4.34 -7.81 -10.23
CA VAL A 139 -3.90 -8.75 -11.25
C VAL A 139 -4.48 -10.12 -10.90
N ALA A 140 -5.47 -10.57 -11.68
CA ALA A 140 -6.05 -11.91 -11.55
C ALA A 140 -5.09 -12.94 -12.13
N ILE A 141 -4.65 -13.87 -11.28
CA ILE A 141 -3.71 -14.94 -11.61
C ILE A 141 -4.49 -16.25 -11.69
N GLU A 142 -4.47 -16.89 -12.86
CA GLU A 142 -5.26 -18.10 -13.13
C GLU A 142 -4.42 -19.38 -13.09
N SER A 143 -3.08 -19.26 -13.11
CA SER A 143 -2.16 -20.40 -13.13
C SER A 143 -0.96 -20.23 -12.21
N LYS A 144 -0.38 -21.35 -11.81
CA LYS A 144 0.85 -21.41 -11.01
C LYS A 144 2.05 -20.80 -11.75
N GLU A 145 2.13 -21.01 -13.06
CA GLU A 145 3.19 -20.42 -13.90
C GLU A 145 3.09 -18.89 -13.94
N ASP A 146 1.88 -18.35 -14.11
CA ASP A 146 1.63 -16.91 -14.09
C ASP A 146 1.94 -16.30 -12.73
N PHE A 147 1.65 -17.03 -11.65
CA PHE A 147 2.00 -16.61 -10.30
C PHE A 147 3.51 -16.40 -10.17
N PHE A 148 4.32 -17.40 -10.54
CA PHE A 148 5.77 -17.29 -10.42
C PHE A 148 6.37 -16.22 -11.32
N ASP A 149 5.88 -16.07 -12.56
CA ASP A 149 6.35 -15.00 -13.47
C ASP A 149 6.01 -13.63 -12.89
N PHE A 150 4.79 -13.45 -12.38
CA PHE A 150 4.37 -12.19 -11.79
C PHE A 150 5.19 -11.81 -10.55
N VAL A 151 5.31 -12.73 -9.57
CA VAL A 151 6.08 -12.48 -8.35
C VAL A 151 7.56 -12.29 -8.66
N SER A 152 8.14 -13.06 -9.58
CA SER A 152 9.51 -12.85 -10.04
C SER A 152 9.73 -11.45 -10.58
N LYS A 153 8.81 -10.95 -11.40
CA LYS A 153 8.89 -9.60 -11.98
C LYS A 153 8.69 -8.50 -10.93
N LEU A 154 7.86 -8.71 -9.90
CA LEU A 154 7.77 -7.79 -8.77
C LEU A 154 9.13 -7.63 -8.09
N ILE A 155 9.82 -8.74 -7.79
CA ILE A 155 11.15 -8.74 -7.17
C ILE A 155 12.20 -8.09 -8.08
N ASP A 156 12.18 -8.42 -9.37
CA ASP A 156 13.14 -7.88 -10.34
C ASP A 156 13.03 -6.36 -10.48
N ASN A 157 11.82 -5.82 -10.36
CA ASN A 157 11.53 -4.39 -10.47
C ASN A 157 11.54 -3.63 -9.12
N GLY A 158 11.82 -4.31 -8.00
CA GLY A 158 12.02 -3.70 -6.69
C GLY A 158 10.76 -3.60 -5.82
N PHE A 159 9.65 -4.21 -6.23
CA PHE A 159 8.41 -4.31 -5.44
C PHE A 159 8.47 -5.46 -4.43
N ASN A 160 9.54 -5.49 -3.63
CA ASN A 160 9.85 -6.62 -2.75
C ASN A 160 8.77 -6.83 -1.68
N THR A 161 8.27 -5.76 -1.07
CA THR A 161 7.18 -5.84 -0.08
C THR A 161 5.92 -6.43 -0.69
N THR A 162 5.55 -5.99 -1.89
CA THR A 162 4.39 -6.54 -2.61
C THR A 162 4.60 -8.01 -2.94
N ALA A 163 5.79 -8.40 -3.40
CA ALA A 163 6.12 -9.80 -3.64
C ALA A 163 6.00 -10.66 -2.36
N TYR A 164 6.44 -10.16 -1.20
CA TYR A 164 6.23 -10.84 0.08
C TYR A 164 4.75 -11.04 0.40
N SER A 165 3.92 -10.00 0.25
CA SER A 165 2.48 -10.11 0.50
C SER A 165 1.80 -11.15 -0.38
N TYR A 166 2.21 -11.27 -1.65
CA TYR A 166 1.71 -12.32 -2.55
C TYR A 166 2.21 -13.72 -2.16
N LEU A 167 3.46 -13.88 -1.71
CA LEU A 167 3.97 -15.18 -1.27
C LEU A 167 3.29 -15.65 0.03
N ASP A 168 3.14 -14.75 1.00
CA ASP A 168 2.53 -15.05 2.30
C ASP A 168 1.04 -15.40 2.15
N GLY A 169 0.31 -14.68 1.28
CA GLY A 169 -1.10 -14.95 0.98
C GLY A 169 -1.35 -16.30 0.29
N PHE A 170 -0.32 -16.91 -0.30
CA PHE A 170 -0.42 -18.18 -1.00
C PHE A 170 0.37 -19.32 -0.34
N ASN A 171 0.98 -19.08 0.82
CA ASN A 171 1.83 -20.04 1.54
C ASN A 171 1.10 -21.37 1.87
N GLU A 172 -0.20 -21.30 2.15
CA GLU A 172 -1.05 -22.48 2.42
C GLU A 172 -1.31 -23.34 1.17
N TYR A 173 -1.20 -22.77 -0.04
CA TYR A 173 -1.46 -23.47 -1.31
C TYR A 173 -0.22 -24.12 -1.91
N PHE A 174 0.97 -23.62 -1.55
CA PHE A 174 2.25 -24.04 -2.15
C PHE A 174 3.25 -24.60 -1.14
N THR A 175 2.77 -25.12 -0.01
CA THR A 175 3.65 -25.70 1.03
C THR A 175 4.56 -26.79 0.42
N TYR A 176 5.88 -26.64 0.60
CA TYR A 176 6.95 -27.49 0.05
C TYR A 176 7.24 -27.37 -1.46
N ASP A 177 6.82 -26.28 -2.09
CA ASP A 177 7.21 -25.99 -3.47
C ASP A 177 8.62 -25.38 -3.57
N LYS A 178 9.51 -26.04 -4.32
CA LYS A 178 10.88 -25.56 -4.55
C LYS A 178 10.93 -24.20 -5.24
N GLU A 179 9.96 -23.90 -6.10
CA GLU A 179 9.92 -22.62 -6.82
C GLU A 179 9.60 -21.45 -5.87
N ILE A 180 8.85 -21.70 -4.79
CA ILE A 180 8.59 -20.70 -3.72
C ILE A 180 9.85 -20.44 -2.90
N GLU A 181 10.61 -21.49 -2.54
CA GLU A 181 11.89 -21.35 -1.84
C GLU A 181 12.88 -20.50 -2.65
N GLU A 182 12.91 -20.67 -3.97
CA GLU A 182 13.73 -19.85 -4.87
C GLU A 182 13.32 -18.37 -4.88
N LEU A 183 12.02 -18.08 -4.82
CA LEU A 183 11.53 -16.69 -4.74
C LEU A 183 11.88 -16.01 -3.40
N TYR A 184 11.74 -16.72 -2.28
CA TYR A 184 12.18 -16.20 -0.97
C TYR A 184 13.68 -15.94 -0.95
N LYS A 185 14.48 -16.84 -1.51
CA LYS A 185 15.94 -16.64 -1.65
C LYS A 185 16.27 -15.42 -2.52
N LYS A 186 15.57 -15.25 -3.65
CA LYS A 186 15.74 -14.09 -4.54
C LYS A 186 15.43 -12.77 -3.84
N LEU A 187 14.42 -12.76 -2.97
CA LEU A 187 14.08 -11.62 -2.11
C LEU A 187 15.17 -11.31 -1.08
N GLU A 188 15.71 -12.34 -0.41
CA GLU A 188 16.80 -12.18 0.56
C GLU A 188 18.08 -11.64 -0.09
N GLU A 189 18.47 -12.16 -1.25
CA GLU A 189 19.63 -11.69 -2.02
C GLU A 189 19.49 -10.21 -2.41
N LYS A 190 18.29 -9.78 -2.84
CA LYS A 190 17.98 -8.37 -3.14
C LYS A 190 18.04 -7.48 -1.89
N LYS A 191 17.61 -7.98 -0.73
CA LYS A 191 17.67 -7.25 0.55
C LYS A 191 19.12 -7.02 1.00
N ILE A 192 19.99 -8.04 0.85
CA ILE A 192 21.42 -7.95 1.18
C ILE A 192 22.13 -6.96 0.24
N ALA A 193 21.83 -6.99 -1.06
CA ALA A 193 22.44 -6.08 -2.03
C ALA A 193 22.11 -4.59 -1.79
N ASN A 194 20.91 -4.29 -1.27
CA ASN A 194 20.50 -2.93 -0.94
C ASN A 194 21.08 -2.42 0.39
N ASN A 195 21.47 -3.31 1.30
CA ASN A 195 22.13 -2.95 2.57
C ASN A 195 23.64 -2.69 2.45
N HIS A 196 24.23 -2.95 1.28
CA HIS A 196 25.66 -2.76 1.01
C HIS A 196 25.97 -1.58 0.07
N LYS A 197 25.00 -0.70 -0.19
CA LYS A 197 25.18 0.56 -0.91
C LYS A 197 24.91 1.75 0.00
#